data_AF-I0KAU1-F1
#
_entry.id   AF-I0KAU1-F1
#
_cell.length_a   1.000
_cell.length_b   1.000
_cell.length_c   1.000
_cell.angle_alpha   90.00
_cell.angle_beta   90.00
_cell.angle_gamma   90.00
#
_symmetry.space_group_name_H-M   'P 1'
#
loop_
_entity.id
_entity.type
_entity.pdbx_description
1 polymer ?
#
loop_
_entity_poly.entity_id
_entity_poly.type
_entity_poly.pdbx_seq_one_letter_code
_entity_poly.pdbx_strand_id
1 'polypeptide(L)'
;MRYLLFLLWLSGAAAWAQTPIVPPQQSVASVTSNATLDASQYNVYRVGNAANDVILTIDVAKMMINQTLLIKRDVALSSGTITLVTSNSATNLIQNADGTLVSSTTVPSWANGGMVQYFWTGTNLELVSSSPRKNATVTIVNAAASGAITVDCSQSSKIILLYTLTGNVTLTFTNVTPGVELYIREKQGGAGGFAITLPSSVTFPGGAAIDRGTAAGSVTTFSLFAANATEIDGYYTKF
;
A
#
# COMPACT_ATOMS: atom_id res chain seq x y z
N MET A 1 -18.93 -85.02 -27.40
CA MET A 1 -19.41 -85.98 -26.39
C MET A 1 -18.27 -86.37 -25.47
N ARG A 2 -18.28 -85.87 -24.22
CA ARG A 2 -17.96 -86.60 -22.98
C ARG A 2 -17.91 -85.61 -21.83
N TYR A 3 -18.72 -85.91 -20.82
CA TYR A 3 -18.89 -85.19 -19.57
C TYR A 3 -17.61 -85.22 -18.75
N LEU A 4 -17.32 -84.14 -18.01
CA LEU A 4 -16.66 -84.28 -16.72
C LEU A 4 -17.16 -83.22 -15.73
N LEU A 5 -18.03 -83.73 -14.86
CA LEU A 5 -18.51 -83.19 -13.61
C LEU A 5 -17.32 -83.00 -12.65
N PHE A 6 -17.16 -81.83 -12.03
CA PHE A 6 -16.36 -81.71 -10.81
C PHE A 6 -17.08 -80.89 -9.75
N LEU A 7 -17.08 -81.49 -8.56
CA LEU A 7 -17.85 -81.18 -7.37
C LEU A 7 -17.58 -79.79 -6.82
N LEU A 8 -18.65 -79.09 -6.47
CA LEU A 8 -18.65 -77.92 -5.58
C LEU A 8 -18.41 -78.43 -4.15
N TRP A 9 -17.28 -78.07 -3.55
CA TRP A 9 -17.03 -78.26 -2.12
C TRP A 9 -17.26 -76.92 -1.41
N LEU A 10 -18.38 -76.82 -0.68
CA LEU A 10 -18.58 -75.79 0.35
C LEU A 10 -17.80 -76.20 1.59
N SER A 11 -16.86 -75.36 2.04
CA SER A 11 -16.39 -75.41 3.43
C SER A 11 -16.13 -74.01 3.98
N GLY A 12 -16.98 -73.64 4.93
CA GLY A 12 -16.72 -72.81 6.10
C GLY A 12 -15.88 -71.54 5.95
N ALA A 13 -16.52 -70.41 5.67
CA ALA A 13 -15.99 -69.12 6.08
C ALA A 13 -16.14 -68.99 7.61
N ALA A 14 -15.08 -69.32 8.34
CA ALA A 14 -14.94 -68.94 9.74
C ALA A 14 -14.98 -67.40 9.82
N ALA A 15 -15.97 -66.85 10.53
CA ALA A 15 -16.03 -65.44 10.86
C ALA A 15 -14.95 -65.15 11.91
N TRP A 16 -13.80 -64.63 11.47
CA TRP A 16 -12.80 -64.06 12.37
C TRP A 16 -13.37 -62.74 12.86
N ALA A 17 -13.84 -62.71 14.11
CA ALA A 17 -14.20 -61.48 14.80
C ALA A 17 -12.95 -60.61 14.90
N GLN A 18 -12.86 -59.57 14.06
CA GLN A 18 -11.91 -58.49 14.27
C GLN A 18 -12.27 -57.81 15.58
N THR A 19 -11.42 -57.99 16.59
CA THR A 19 -11.43 -57.12 17.76
C THR A 19 -11.18 -55.69 17.26
N PRO A 20 -12.05 -54.72 17.59
CA PRO A 20 -11.87 -53.35 17.15
C PRO A 20 -10.54 -52.85 17.70
N ILE A 21 -9.63 -52.51 16.78
CA ILE A 21 -8.42 -51.77 17.10
C ILE A 21 -8.90 -50.40 17.58
N VAL A 22 -8.94 -50.23 18.91
CA VAL A 22 -9.10 -48.92 19.53
C VAL A 22 -7.80 -48.18 19.22
N PRO A 23 -7.81 -47.14 18.36
CA PRO A 23 -6.61 -46.36 18.13
C PRO A 23 -6.14 -45.80 19.48
N PRO A 24 -4.81 -45.75 19.73
CA PRO A 24 -4.30 -45.23 20.98
C PRO A 24 -4.92 -43.86 21.25
N GLN A 25 -5.68 -43.75 22.34
CA GLN A 25 -6.10 -42.44 22.84
C GLN A 25 -4.82 -41.70 23.17
N GLN A 26 -4.41 -40.81 22.26
CA GLN A 26 -3.36 -39.86 22.57
C GLN A 26 -3.88 -39.02 23.73
N SER A 27 -3.24 -39.16 24.88
CA SER A 27 -3.43 -38.26 25.99
C SER A 27 -3.11 -36.86 25.48
N VAL A 28 -4.15 -36.04 25.34
CA VAL A 28 -3.98 -34.62 25.05
C VAL A 28 -3.31 -34.04 26.28
N ALA A 29 -2.01 -33.72 26.15
CA ALA A 29 -1.32 -32.92 27.15
C ALA A 29 -2.13 -31.64 27.34
N SER A 30 -2.67 -31.45 28.56
CA SER A 30 -3.36 -30.23 28.93
C SER A 30 -2.38 -29.08 28.79
N VAL A 31 -2.58 -28.25 27.77
CA VAL A 31 -1.85 -26.98 27.65
C VAL A 31 -2.36 -26.09 28.78
N THR A 32 -1.55 -25.96 29.82
CA THR A 32 -1.76 -24.97 30.89
C THR A 32 -1.41 -23.61 30.30
N SER A 33 -2.36 -22.97 29.63
CA SER A 33 -2.23 -21.56 29.27
C SER A 33 -2.39 -20.74 30.54
N ASN A 34 -1.36 -19.99 30.91
CA ASN A 34 -1.37 -19.07 32.06
C ASN A 34 -2.24 -17.81 31.86
N ALA A 35 -3.20 -17.87 30.94
CA ALA A 35 -4.21 -16.85 30.74
C ALA A 35 -5.56 -17.55 30.61
N THR A 36 -6.42 -17.37 31.60
CA THR A 36 -7.82 -17.81 31.60
C THR A 36 -8.56 -17.00 30.53
N LEU A 37 -8.55 -17.47 29.28
CA LEU A 37 -9.45 -16.96 28.25
C LEU A 37 -10.77 -17.73 28.36
N ASP A 38 -11.86 -17.00 28.58
CA ASP A 38 -13.21 -17.55 28.64
C ASP A 38 -13.57 -18.17 27.28
N ALA A 39 -13.57 -19.50 27.24
CA ALA A 39 -13.81 -20.28 26.03
C ALA A 39 -15.24 -20.15 25.49
N SER A 40 -16.16 -19.48 26.19
CA SER A 40 -17.56 -19.32 25.77
C SER A 40 -17.77 -18.35 24.60
N GLN A 41 -16.78 -17.52 24.26
CA GLN A 41 -16.94 -16.46 23.23
C GLN A 41 -16.33 -16.80 21.87
N TYR A 42 -15.57 -17.89 21.75
CA TYR A 42 -14.77 -18.16 20.55
C TYR A 42 -14.90 -19.62 20.10
N ASN A 43 -15.34 -19.83 18.85
CA ASN A 43 -15.29 -21.14 18.22
C ASN A 43 -13.89 -21.36 17.65
N VAL A 44 -13.08 -22.18 18.32
CA VAL A 44 -11.78 -22.61 17.80
C VAL A 44 -11.99 -23.83 16.90
N TYR A 45 -11.95 -23.63 15.59
CA TYR A 45 -11.95 -24.75 14.64
C TYR A 45 -10.50 -25.15 14.35
N ARG A 46 -10.14 -26.40 14.66
CA ARG A 46 -8.93 -27.01 14.11
C ARG A 46 -9.28 -27.58 12.74
N VAL A 47 -8.69 -27.02 11.68
CA VAL A 47 -8.80 -27.56 10.32
C VAL A 47 -7.41 -27.93 9.83
N GLY A 48 -7.10 -29.23 9.81
CA GLY A 48 -5.85 -29.76 9.23
C GLY A 48 -5.50 -31.18 9.66
N ASN A 49 -5.10 -32.02 8.68
CA ASN A 49 -4.61 -33.40 8.85
C ASN A 49 -3.09 -33.53 8.59
N ALA A 50 -2.35 -32.42 8.73
CA ALA A 50 -0.89 -32.42 8.72
C ALA A 50 -0.42 -31.85 10.05
N ALA A 51 0.51 -32.54 10.71
CA ALA A 51 0.85 -32.40 12.13
C ALA A 51 1.24 -31.00 12.62
N ASN A 52 1.34 -29.97 11.76
CA ASN A 52 1.98 -28.70 12.11
C ASN A 52 1.22 -27.42 11.72
N ASP A 53 0.05 -27.48 11.07
CA ASP A 53 -0.70 -26.27 10.70
C ASP A 53 -1.96 -26.09 11.54
N VAL A 54 -1.96 -25.04 12.37
CA VAL A 54 -3.16 -24.54 13.05
C VAL A 54 -3.59 -23.26 12.34
N ILE A 55 -4.61 -23.37 11.50
CA ILE A 55 -5.28 -22.21 10.91
C ILE A 55 -6.24 -21.65 11.96
N LEU A 56 -5.93 -20.47 12.49
CA LEU A 56 -6.79 -19.75 13.42
C LEU A 56 -7.64 -18.75 12.64
N THR A 57 -8.91 -19.08 12.40
CA THR A 57 -9.86 -18.15 11.79
C THR A 57 -10.52 -17.32 12.90
N ILE A 58 -10.16 -16.05 13.02
CA ILE A 58 -10.82 -15.11 13.93
C ILE A 58 -11.84 -14.30 13.12
N ASP A 59 -13.12 -14.37 13.50
CA ASP A 59 -14.17 -13.55 12.92
C ASP A 59 -14.06 -12.11 13.46
N VAL A 60 -13.44 -11.24 12.67
CA VAL A 60 -13.14 -9.85 13.04
C VAL A 60 -14.40 -9.02 13.26
N ALA A 61 -15.56 -9.46 12.76
CA ALA A 61 -16.84 -8.76 12.94
C ALA A 61 -17.32 -8.74 14.41
N LYS A 62 -16.76 -9.60 15.27
CA LYS A 62 -17.09 -9.66 16.71
C LYS A 62 -16.06 -8.97 17.60
N MET A 63 -14.97 -8.43 17.05
CA MET A 63 -14.01 -7.66 17.84
C MET A 63 -14.58 -6.26 18.12
N MET A 64 -14.80 -5.94 19.40
CA MET A 64 -15.18 -4.59 19.80
C MET A 64 -14.12 -3.57 19.34
N ILE A 65 -14.58 -2.43 18.82
CA ILE A 65 -13.75 -1.27 18.45
C ILE A 65 -12.88 -0.91 19.66
N ASN A 66 -11.56 -0.84 19.47
CA ASN A 66 -10.48 -0.58 20.45
C ASN A 66 -9.85 -1.76 21.19
N GLN A 67 -10.01 -3.01 20.75
CA GLN A 67 -9.18 -4.11 21.24
C GLN A 67 -7.93 -4.30 20.38
N THR A 68 -6.75 -4.29 21.00
CA THR A 68 -5.48 -4.66 20.34
C THR A 68 -5.38 -6.18 20.30
N LEU A 69 -5.44 -6.77 19.10
CA LEU A 69 -5.14 -8.19 18.93
C LEU A 69 -3.64 -8.40 19.07
N LEU A 70 -3.20 -8.88 20.22
CA LEU A 70 -1.81 -9.23 20.46
C LEU A 70 -1.62 -10.74 20.25
N ILE A 71 -1.23 -11.12 19.04
CA ILE A 71 -0.83 -12.51 18.75
C ILE A 71 0.58 -12.71 19.29
N LYS A 72 0.69 -13.07 20.58
CA LYS A 72 1.95 -13.59 21.13
C LYS A 72 2.05 -15.05 20.73
N ARG A 73 2.93 -15.36 19.79
CA ARG A 73 3.24 -16.74 19.45
C ARG A 73 4.75 -16.89 19.62
N ASP A 74 5.17 -17.73 20.57
CA ASP A 74 6.54 -18.25 20.63
C ASP A 74 6.74 -19.21 19.47
N VAL A 75 6.88 -18.67 18.25
CA VAL A 75 7.20 -19.47 17.07
C VAL A 75 8.69 -19.44 16.90
N ALA A 76 9.34 -20.53 17.26
CA ALA A 76 10.62 -20.86 16.66
C ALA A 76 10.37 -21.09 15.15
N LEU A 77 10.47 -20.02 14.35
CA LEU A 77 10.43 -20.11 12.89
C LEU A 77 11.81 -20.57 12.43
N SER A 78 11.94 -21.86 12.10
CA SER A 78 13.19 -22.42 11.58
C SER A 78 13.57 -21.88 10.19
N SER A 79 12.62 -21.26 9.48
CA SER A 79 12.83 -20.41 8.30
C SER A 79 11.45 -19.99 7.81
N GLY A 80 11.05 -18.74 8.01
CA GLY A 80 9.77 -18.25 7.51
C GLY A 80 9.68 -16.73 7.64
N THR A 81 9.22 -16.08 6.57
CA THR A 81 9.11 -14.63 6.48
C THR A 81 8.06 -14.10 7.44
N ILE A 82 8.46 -13.27 8.41
CA ILE A 82 7.54 -12.49 9.25
C ILE A 82 7.33 -11.14 8.57
N THR A 83 6.09 -10.84 8.20
CA THR A 83 5.69 -9.50 7.74
C THR A 83 4.89 -8.85 8.87
N LEU A 84 5.53 -8.05 9.71
CA LEU A 84 4.82 -7.11 10.57
C LEU A 84 4.90 -5.72 9.94
N VAL A 85 3.73 -5.23 9.52
CA VAL A 85 3.51 -3.86 9.07
C VAL A 85 2.62 -3.19 10.11
N THR A 86 3.09 -2.07 10.64
CA THR A 86 2.38 -0.79 10.86
C THR A 86 2.90 -0.10 12.12
N SER A 87 3.53 1.05 11.95
CA SER A 87 3.13 2.28 12.67
C SER A 87 3.88 3.47 12.08
N ASN A 88 3.28 4.65 12.23
CA ASN A 88 3.74 5.94 11.70
C ASN A 88 4.95 6.48 12.48
N SER A 89 5.93 5.62 12.78
CA SER A 89 7.15 5.98 13.49
C SER A 89 8.35 5.68 12.59
N ALA A 90 9.29 6.61 12.51
CA ALA A 90 10.40 6.67 11.54
C ALA A 90 11.45 5.54 11.66
N THR A 91 11.16 4.48 12.40
CA THR A 91 12.06 3.36 12.67
C THR A 91 11.27 2.05 12.63
N ASN A 92 11.63 1.18 11.69
CA ASN A 92 11.19 -0.21 11.72
C ASN A 92 12.08 -0.95 12.72
N LEU A 93 11.46 -1.45 13.79
CA LEU A 93 12.13 -2.28 14.78
C LEU A 93 11.93 -3.74 14.40
N ILE A 94 13.02 -4.46 14.16
CA ILE A 94 12.99 -5.92 14.06
C ILE A 94 13.35 -6.44 15.45
N GLN A 95 12.38 -7.07 16.09
CA GLN A 95 12.53 -7.66 17.41
C GLN A 95 12.40 -9.18 17.31
N ASN A 96 13.19 -9.89 18.10
CA ASN A 96 13.00 -11.31 18.33
C ASN A 96 11.67 -11.54 19.07
N ALA A 97 11.22 -12.80 19.11
CA ALA A 97 10.01 -13.19 19.85
C ALA A 97 10.11 -12.84 21.35
N ASP A 98 11.32 -12.77 21.91
CA ASP A 98 11.60 -12.39 23.29
C ASP A 98 11.59 -10.86 23.53
N GLY A 99 11.32 -10.06 22.51
CA GLY A 99 11.30 -8.60 22.56
C GLY A 99 12.70 -7.95 22.49
N THR A 100 13.78 -8.73 22.38
CA THR A 100 15.12 -8.18 22.17
C THR A 100 15.24 -7.56 20.77
N LEU A 101 15.85 -6.38 20.70
CA LEU A 101 16.07 -5.70 19.43
C LEU A 101 17.15 -6.45 18.65
N VAL A 102 16.78 -7.02 17.49
CA VAL A 102 17.74 -7.66 16.57
C VAL A 102 18.44 -6.61 15.74
N SER A 103 17.65 -5.68 15.22
CA SER A 103 18.13 -4.59 14.38
C SER A 103 17.08 -3.48 14.36
N SER A 104 17.54 -2.24 14.28
CA SER A 104 16.70 -1.09 13.97
C SER A 104 17.23 -0.45 12.71
N THR A 105 16.35 -0.21 11.75
CA THR A 105 16.68 0.65 10.61
C THR A 105 15.81 1.89 10.68
N THR A 106 16.45 3.04 10.50
CA THR A 106 15.73 4.30 10.29
C THR A 106 15.09 4.20 8.91
N VAL A 107 13.76 4.21 8.87
CA VAL A 107 13.05 4.32 7.60
C VAL A 107 13.21 5.77 7.20
N PRO A 108 13.80 6.08 6.02
CA PRO A 108 13.88 7.46 5.58
C PRO A 108 12.45 8.01 5.51
N SER A 109 12.17 9.07 6.27
CA SER A 109 10.86 9.70 6.28
C SER A 109 10.63 10.34 4.92
N TRP A 110 9.90 9.66 4.05
CA TRP A 110 9.49 10.24 2.77
C TRP A 110 8.16 10.94 2.99
N ALA A 111 8.11 12.22 2.64
CA ALA A 111 6.88 13.03 2.73
C ALA A 111 5.69 12.43 1.95
N ASN A 112 5.93 11.46 1.05
CA ASN A 112 4.93 10.92 0.12
C ASN A 112 4.83 9.37 0.11
N GLY A 113 4.63 8.74 1.29
CA GLY A 113 3.95 7.43 1.41
C GLY A 113 4.42 6.30 0.48
N GLY A 114 5.72 6.21 0.19
CA GLY A 114 6.29 5.14 -0.63
C GLY A 114 6.19 3.78 0.07
N MET A 115 5.96 2.72 -0.70
CA MET A 115 6.16 1.37 -0.18
C MET A 115 7.64 1.04 -0.23
N VAL A 116 8.20 0.67 0.92
CA VAL A 116 9.58 0.22 1.03
C VAL A 116 9.56 -1.29 1.18
N GLN A 117 10.17 -2.00 0.24
CA GLN A 117 10.32 -3.45 0.32
C GLN A 117 11.71 -3.79 0.85
N TYR A 118 11.73 -4.42 2.01
CA TYR A 118 12.95 -4.96 2.60
C TYR A 118 13.01 -6.48 2.41
N PHE A 119 14.21 -7.02 2.27
CA PHE A 119 14.48 -8.45 2.25
C PHE A 119 15.46 -8.80 3.35
N TRP A 120 15.16 -9.87 4.08
CA TRP A 120 16.02 -10.37 5.13
C TRP A 120 16.98 -11.41 4.56
N THR A 121 18.29 -11.20 4.71
CA THR A 121 19.32 -12.13 4.21
C THR A 121 19.77 -13.16 5.24
N GLY A 122 19.15 -13.18 6.44
CA GLY A 122 19.54 -14.06 7.55
C GLY A 122 20.41 -13.35 8.60
N THR A 123 21.18 -12.35 8.20
CA THR A 123 22.04 -11.53 9.09
C THR A 123 21.71 -10.05 9.02
N ASN A 124 21.30 -9.55 7.85
CA ASN A 124 20.96 -8.14 7.65
C ASN A 124 19.58 -7.98 6.98
N LEU A 125 18.96 -6.82 7.20
CA LEU A 125 17.82 -6.36 6.42
C LEU A 125 18.34 -5.49 5.28
N GLU A 126 18.20 -5.95 4.05
CA GLU A 126 18.62 -5.21 2.86
C GLU A 126 17.41 -4.56 2.18
N LEU A 127 17.59 -3.33 1.71
CA LEU A 127 16.57 -2.63 0.93
C LEU A 127 16.57 -3.18 -0.51
N VAL A 128 15.54 -3.93 -0.90
CA VAL A 128 15.48 -4.56 -2.24
C VAL A 128 14.90 -3.64 -3.28
N SER A 129 13.91 -2.84 -2.90
CA SER A 129 13.45 -1.76 -3.74
C SER A 129 12.73 -0.71 -2.89
N SER A 130 13.11 0.54 -3.11
CA SER A 130 12.33 1.70 -2.70
C SER A 130 11.85 2.38 -3.97
N SER A 131 10.64 2.05 -4.40
CA SER A 131 10.03 2.81 -5.49
C SER A 131 9.24 3.95 -4.85
N PRO A 132 9.70 5.22 -4.93
CA PRO A 132 8.86 6.32 -4.54
C PRO A 132 7.59 6.22 -5.37
N ARG A 133 6.42 6.24 -4.71
CA ARG A 133 5.15 6.41 -5.41
C ARG A 133 5.16 7.82 -6.02
N LYS A 134 5.82 8.00 -7.16
CA LYS A 134 5.79 9.24 -7.95
C LYS A 134 4.37 9.60 -8.41
N ASN A 135 3.43 8.66 -8.32
CA ASN A 135 2.05 8.82 -8.79
C ASN A 135 1.10 9.49 -7.78
N ALA A 136 1.56 9.96 -6.62
CA ALA A 136 0.70 10.75 -5.74
C ALA A 136 0.47 12.13 -6.36
N THR A 137 -0.70 12.39 -6.94
CA THR A 137 -1.04 13.71 -7.48
C THR A 137 -1.03 14.75 -6.35
N VAL A 138 -0.23 15.80 -6.50
CA VAL A 138 -0.20 16.91 -5.54
C VAL A 138 -1.14 18.00 -6.04
N THR A 139 -2.11 18.37 -5.20
CA THR A 139 -3.06 19.45 -5.51
C THR A 139 -2.80 20.65 -4.59
N ILE A 140 -2.45 21.78 -5.17
CA ILE A 140 -2.24 23.05 -4.48
C ILE A 140 -3.45 23.94 -4.77
N VAL A 141 -4.19 24.30 -3.73
CA VAL A 141 -5.37 25.16 -3.83
C VAL A 141 -5.09 26.49 -3.15
N ASN A 142 -5.22 27.60 -3.88
CA ASN A 142 -5.12 28.94 -3.31
C ASN A 142 -6.36 29.78 -3.68
N ALA A 143 -7.18 30.10 -2.69
CA ALA A 143 -8.41 30.87 -2.90
C ALA A 143 -8.14 32.33 -3.35
N ALA A 144 -6.94 32.87 -3.11
CA ALA A 144 -6.54 34.22 -3.51
C ALA A 144 -5.02 34.28 -3.78
N ALA A 145 -4.64 34.33 -5.04
CA ALA A 145 -3.25 34.39 -5.49
C ALA A 145 -2.85 35.79 -5.96
N SER A 146 -1.66 36.23 -5.56
CA SER A 146 -0.95 37.42 -6.06
C SER A 146 0.56 37.25 -5.78
N GLY A 147 1.41 37.96 -6.53
CA GLY A 147 2.87 37.94 -6.33
C GLY A 147 3.54 36.71 -6.94
N ALA A 148 4.58 36.19 -6.29
CA ALA A 148 5.35 35.05 -6.81
C ALA A 148 4.88 33.72 -6.21
N ILE A 149 4.75 32.69 -7.04
CA ILE A 149 4.46 31.31 -6.62
C ILE A 149 5.52 30.38 -7.19
N THR A 150 6.17 29.63 -6.30
CA THR A 150 7.15 28.60 -6.68
C THR A 150 6.51 27.22 -6.58
N VAL A 151 6.63 26.42 -7.64
CA VAL A 151 6.17 25.03 -7.69
C VAL A 151 7.38 24.13 -7.71
N ASP A 152 7.43 23.19 -6.76
CA ASP A 152 8.48 22.18 -6.68
C ASP A 152 8.03 20.91 -7.41
N CYS A 153 8.62 20.66 -8.58
CA CYS A 153 8.29 19.53 -9.44
C CYS A 153 8.87 18.19 -8.94
N SER A 154 9.66 18.19 -7.86
CA SER A 154 10.15 16.95 -7.25
C SER A 154 9.08 16.22 -6.43
N GLN A 155 8.00 16.92 -6.07
CA GLN A 155 6.97 16.40 -5.17
C GLN A 155 6.09 15.32 -5.81
N SER A 156 5.88 15.38 -7.13
CA SER A 156 5.02 14.46 -7.87
C SER A 156 5.30 14.48 -9.37
N SER A 157 4.99 13.37 -10.07
CA SER A 157 4.92 13.38 -11.53
C SER A 157 3.69 14.13 -12.06
N LYS A 158 2.69 14.41 -11.23
CA LYS A 158 1.48 15.15 -11.59
C LYS A 158 1.10 16.19 -10.55
N ILE A 159 1.13 17.45 -10.95
CA ILE A 159 0.84 18.59 -10.08
C ILE A 159 -0.39 19.33 -10.60
N ILE A 160 -1.35 19.60 -9.71
CA ILE A 160 -2.57 20.34 -10.01
C ILE A 160 -2.55 21.64 -9.20
N LEU A 161 -2.61 22.78 -9.88
CA LEU A 161 -2.67 24.11 -9.28
C LEU A 161 -4.05 24.73 -9.55
N LEU A 162 -4.80 25.04 -8.50
CA LEU A 162 -6.13 25.65 -8.60
C LEU A 162 -6.11 26.98 -7.84
N TYR A 163 -6.24 28.11 -8.54
CA TYR A 163 -6.24 29.41 -7.87
C TYR A 163 -7.10 30.49 -8.49
N THR A 164 -7.52 31.44 -7.66
CA THR A 164 -8.19 32.68 -8.09
C THR A 164 -7.20 33.84 -8.05
N LEU A 165 -7.01 34.54 -9.16
CA LEU A 165 -6.15 35.70 -9.26
C LEU A 165 -6.80 36.91 -8.60
N THR A 166 -6.13 37.47 -7.61
CA THR A 166 -6.50 38.74 -6.95
C THR A 166 -5.47 39.84 -7.22
N GLY A 167 -4.40 39.50 -7.94
CA GLY A 167 -3.32 40.36 -8.40
C GLY A 167 -2.55 39.63 -9.50
N ASN A 168 -1.56 40.32 -10.07
CA ASN A 168 -0.64 39.69 -11.01
C ASN A 168 0.15 38.58 -10.31
N VAL A 169 0.38 37.47 -11.00
CA VAL A 169 1.11 36.30 -10.49
C VAL A 169 2.28 35.96 -11.41
N THR A 170 3.44 35.65 -10.81
CA THR A 170 4.58 35.07 -11.53
C THR A 170 4.82 33.66 -11.01
N LEU A 171 4.77 32.67 -11.91
CA LEU A 171 5.08 31.29 -11.59
C LEU A 171 6.56 31.00 -11.81
N THR A 172 7.15 30.19 -10.94
CA THR A 172 8.48 29.60 -11.11
C THR A 172 8.38 28.10 -10.87
N PHE A 173 9.00 27.30 -11.73
CA PHE A 173 9.07 25.85 -11.58
C PHE A 173 10.50 25.45 -11.20
N THR A 174 10.62 24.63 -10.16
CA THR A 174 11.91 24.16 -9.63
C THR A 174 11.98 22.64 -9.66
N ASN A 175 13.19 22.08 -9.71
CA ASN A 175 13.43 20.64 -9.77
C ASN A 175 12.65 19.93 -10.89
N VAL A 176 12.52 20.58 -12.05
CA VAL A 176 11.80 20.03 -13.21
C VAL A 176 12.58 18.83 -13.75
N THR A 177 11.90 17.69 -13.87
CA THR A 177 12.45 16.48 -14.50
C THR A 177 11.57 16.07 -15.68
N PRO A 178 12.11 15.37 -16.69
CA PRO A 178 11.32 14.85 -17.80
C PRO A 178 10.10 14.04 -17.32
N GLY A 179 8.97 14.24 -17.97
CA GLY A 179 7.72 13.51 -17.71
C GLY A 179 6.87 14.07 -16.57
N VAL A 180 7.21 15.25 -16.02
CA VAL A 180 6.33 15.95 -15.08
C VAL A 180 5.18 16.61 -15.83
N GLU A 181 3.95 16.35 -15.37
CA GLU A 181 2.72 16.98 -15.81
C GLU A 181 2.29 18.06 -14.82
N LEU A 182 2.05 19.28 -15.30
CA LEU A 182 1.41 20.34 -14.50
C LEU A 182 0.09 20.72 -15.14
N TYR A 183 -0.98 20.67 -14.35
CA TYR A 183 -2.28 21.19 -14.71
C TYR A 183 -2.56 22.43 -13.87
N ILE A 184 -2.86 23.54 -14.53
CA ILE A 184 -3.11 24.82 -13.88
C ILE A 184 -4.51 25.26 -14.26
N ARG A 185 -5.34 25.59 -13.28
CA ARG A 185 -6.62 26.25 -13.48
C ARG A 185 -6.62 27.57 -12.74
N GLU A 186 -6.59 28.66 -13.49
CA GLU A 186 -6.72 30.00 -12.94
C GLU A 186 -8.14 30.54 -13.17
N LYS A 187 -8.63 31.31 -12.19
CA LYS A 187 -9.86 32.08 -12.30
C LYS A 187 -9.55 33.54 -12.03
N GLN A 188 -10.05 34.46 -12.84
CA GLN A 188 -9.99 35.89 -12.54
C GLN A 188 -10.86 36.21 -11.32
N GLY A 189 -10.31 36.94 -10.36
CA GLY A 189 -11.05 37.46 -9.21
C GLY A 189 -12.05 38.56 -9.59
N GLY A 190 -12.63 39.22 -8.58
CA GLY A 190 -13.72 40.18 -8.79
C GLY A 190 -13.37 41.39 -9.65
N ALA A 191 -12.10 41.79 -9.71
CA ALA A 191 -11.65 42.91 -10.53
C ALA A 191 -11.30 42.51 -11.98
N GLY A 192 -10.94 41.24 -12.21
CA GLY A 192 -10.33 40.82 -13.48
C GLY A 192 -9.01 41.55 -13.79
N GLY A 193 -8.57 41.44 -15.05
CA GLY A 193 -7.41 42.16 -15.60
C GLY A 193 -6.05 41.64 -15.16
N PHE A 194 -5.98 40.55 -14.39
CA PHE A 194 -4.73 40.09 -13.81
C PHE A 194 -3.89 39.24 -14.77
N ALA A 195 -2.58 39.53 -14.77
CA ALA A 195 -1.59 38.81 -15.54
C ALA A 195 -1.08 37.56 -14.79
N ILE A 196 -0.84 36.48 -15.52
CA ILE A 196 0.04 35.39 -15.10
C ILE A 196 1.28 35.42 -15.99
N THR A 197 2.44 35.37 -15.36
CA THR A 197 3.73 35.23 -16.04
C THR A 197 4.21 33.80 -15.81
N LEU A 198 4.31 33.04 -16.89
CA LEU A 198 4.91 31.71 -16.88
C LEU A 198 6.44 31.81 -17.05
N PRO A 199 7.21 30.82 -16.57
CA PRO A 199 8.65 30.75 -16.85
C PRO A 199 8.94 30.72 -18.36
N SER A 200 10.10 31.23 -18.77
CA SER A 200 10.54 31.20 -20.17
C SER A 200 10.79 29.78 -20.71
N SER A 201 10.91 28.79 -19.83
CA SER A 201 10.98 27.38 -20.19
C SER A 201 9.65 26.84 -20.71
N VAL A 202 8.54 27.56 -20.53
CA VAL A 202 7.22 27.18 -21.05
C VAL A 202 7.05 27.73 -22.45
N THR A 203 6.93 26.84 -23.42
CA THR A 203 6.72 27.15 -24.83
C THR A 203 5.32 26.72 -25.25
N PHE A 204 4.63 27.57 -26.01
CA PHE A 204 3.35 27.21 -26.63
C PHE A 204 3.57 26.94 -28.12
N PRO A 205 2.87 25.96 -28.72
CA PRO A 205 2.99 25.65 -30.13
C PRO A 205 2.87 26.89 -31.01
N GLY A 206 3.80 27.04 -31.96
CA GLY A 206 3.82 28.18 -32.89
C GLY A 206 4.26 29.52 -32.27
N GLY A 207 4.76 29.53 -31.02
CA GLY A 207 5.16 30.76 -30.34
C GLY A 207 3.99 31.72 -30.08
N ALA A 208 2.76 31.20 -30.10
CA ALA A 208 1.57 32.00 -29.95
C ALA A 208 1.54 32.70 -28.59
N ALA A 209 1.17 33.98 -28.60
CA ALA A 209 0.82 34.67 -27.37
C ALA A 209 -0.41 34.00 -26.75
N ILE A 210 -0.42 33.87 -25.42
CA ILE A 210 -1.53 33.26 -24.69
C ILE A 210 -2.72 34.24 -24.70
N ASP A 211 -3.80 33.92 -25.40
CA ASP A 211 -5.06 34.65 -25.26
C ASP A 211 -5.78 34.20 -23.98
N ARG A 212 -5.76 35.05 -22.94
CA ARG A 212 -6.30 34.74 -21.62
C ARG A 212 -7.67 35.37 -21.40
N GLY A 213 -8.46 34.74 -20.54
CA GLY A 213 -9.65 35.37 -19.97
C GLY A 213 -9.24 36.44 -18.96
N THR A 214 -9.45 37.72 -19.29
CA THR A 214 -9.15 38.84 -18.39
C THR A 214 -10.40 39.41 -17.71
N ALA A 215 -11.61 39.07 -18.17
CA ALA A 215 -12.82 39.50 -17.49
C ALA A 215 -12.94 38.85 -16.11
N ALA A 216 -13.58 39.55 -15.16
CA ALA A 216 -13.81 39.01 -13.83
C ALA A 216 -14.57 37.67 -13.91
N GLY A 217 -14.10 36.68 -13.17
CA GLY A 217 -14.68 35.34 -13.16
C GLY A 217 -14.31 34.43 -14.34
N SER A 218 -13.70 34.95 -15.41
CA SER A 218 -13.19 34.12 -16.52
C SER A 218 -12.18 33.10 -16.03
N VAL A 219 -12.13 31.97 -16.71
CA VAL A 219 -11.24 30.85 -16.36
C VAL A 219 -10.30 30.59 -17.51
N THR A 220 -9.04 30.35 -17.19
CA THR A 220 -8.06 29.83 -18.15
C THR A 220 -7.40 28.62 -17.54
N THR A 221 -7.20 27.58 -18.33
CA THR A 221 -6.52 26.37 -17.90
C THR A 221 -5.29 26.14 -18.75
N PHE A 222 -4.21 25.69 -18.12
CA PHE A 222 -2.97 25.29 -18.78
C PHE A 222 -2.71 23.81 -18.51
N SER A 223 -2.29 23.10 -19.54
CA SER A 223 -1.74 21.75 -19.46
C SER A 223 -0.31 21.83 -19.91
N LEU A 224 0.62 21.59 -18.99
CA LEU A 224 2.05 21.71 -19.23
C LEU A 224 2.70 20.33 -19.08
N PHE A 225 3.63 20.01 -19.97
CA PHE A 225 4.38 18.76 -19.96
C PHE A 225 5.88 19.05 -20.09
N ALA A 226 6.67 18.60 -19.12
CA ALA A 226 8.12 18.79 -19.16
C ALA A 226 8.78 17.74 -20.06
N ALA A 227 9.19 18.14 -21.27
CA ALA A 227 10.00 17.32 -22.16
C ALA A 227 11.40 17.10 -21.56
N ASN A 228 11.96 18.14 -20.93
CA ASN A 228 13.20 18.07 -20.16
C ASN A 228 13.20 19.14 -19.03
N ALA A 229 14.34 19.35 -18.37
CA ALA A 229 14.45 20.28 -17.24
C ALA A 229 14.29 21.77 -17.63
N THR A 230 14.44 22.10 -18.91
CA THR A 230 14.45 23.48 -19.42
C THR A 230 13.39 23.74 -20.50
N GLU A 231 12.69 22.71 -20.95
CA GLU A 231 11.70 22.75 -22.01
C GLU A 231 10.41 22.11 -21.54
N ILE A 232 9.35 22.93 -21.51
CA ILE A 232 8.03 22.57 -21.02
C ILE A 232 7.02 22.97 -22.09
N ASP A 233 6.39 21.97 -22.70
CA ASP A 233 5.36 22.18 -23.71
C ASP A 233 4.05 22.57 -23.03
N GLY A 234 3.47 23.67 -23.48
CA GLY A 234 2.24 24.24 -22.94
C GLY A 234 1.07 24.16 -23.92
N TYR A 235 -0.09 23.80 -23.39
CA TYR A 235 -1.39 23.97 -24.04
C TYR A 235 -2.29 24.79 -23.11
N TYR A 236 -3.19 25.58 -23.69
CA TYR A 236 -4.16 26.33 -22.89
C TYR A 236 -5.54 26.32 -23.51
N THR A 237 -6.54 26.48 -22.66
CA THR A 237 -7.94 26.70 -23.05
C THR A 237 -8.54 27.81 -22.20
N LYS A 238 -9.45 28.59 -22.79
CA LYS A 238 -10.10 29.76 -22.18
C LYS A 238 -11.61 29.53 -22.14
N PHE A 239 -12.24 29.88 -21.03
CA PHE A 239 -13.67 29.78 -20.78
C PHE A 239 -14.24 31.11 -20.28
#